data_AF-A0A4Q7DHU6-F1
#
_entry.id   AF-A0A4Q7DHU6-F1
#
_cell.length_a   1.000
_cell.length_b   1.000
_cell.length_c   1.000
_cell.angle_alpha   90.00
_cell.angle_beta   90.00
_cell.angle_gamma   90.00
#
_symmetry.space_group_name_H-M   'P 1'
#
loop_
_entity.id
_entity.type
_entity.pdbx_description
1 polymer ?
#
loop_
_entity_poly.entity_id
_entity_poly.type
_entity_poly.pdbx_seq_one_letter_code
_entity_poly.pdbx_strand_id
1 'polypeptide(L)' 'MNFSHVVFKELGIKLGDLAQALRVALTGRTISPSLFEVIAILGKDETLNRLHLFCQSISSRG' A
#
# COMPACT_ATOMS: atom_id res chain seq x y z
N MET A 1 8.27 -5.17 16.51
CA MET A 1 6.88 -5.40 16.04
C MET A 1 6.88 -5.37 14.51
N ASN A 2 6.61 -6.51 13.86
CA ASN A 2 6.61 -6.61 12.39
C ASN A 2 5.35 -5.92 11.83
N PHE A 3 5.56 -4.92 10.98
CA PHE A 3 4.53 -4.07 10.36
C PHE A 3 3.46 -4.83 9.55
N SER A 4 3.69 -6.11 9.25
CA SER A 4 2.86 -6.94 8.38
C SER A 4 1.48 -7.33 8.96
N HIS A 5 1.22 -7.13 10.25
CA HIS A 5 0.00 -7.65 10.90
C HIS A 5 -1.15 -6.64 11.09
N VAL A 6 -0.93 -5.33 10.94
CA VAL A 6 -1.84 -4.34 11.55
C VAL A 6 -2.93 -3.78 10.62
N VAL A 7 -2.87 -3.97 9.30
CA VAL A 7 -3.79 -3.25 8.39
C VAL A 7 -5.00 -4.07 7.88
N PHE A 8 -4.91 -5.41 7.86
CA PHE A 8 -5.84 -6.23 7.05
C PHE A 8 -6.95 -6.95 7.82
N LYS A 9 -6.98 -6.83 9.15
CA LYS A 9 -7.83 -7.69 9.99
C LYS A 9 -9.30 -7.25 10.04
N GLU A 10 -9.61 -5.98 9.78
CA GLU A 10 -10.97 -5.44 9.96
C GLU A 10 -11.86 -5.55 8.70
N LEU A 11 -11.29 -5.66 7.50
CA LEU A 11 -12.06 -5.68 6.25
C LEU A 11 -12.26 -7.08 5.66
N GLY A 12 -11.64 -8.12 6.23
CA GLY A 12 -11.72 -9.50 5.69
C GLY A 12 -11.06 -9.68 4.31
N ILE A 13 -10.31 -8.68 3.83
CA ILE A 13 -9.65 -8.69 2.52
C ILE A 13 -8.24 -9.28 2.66
N LYS A 14 -7.87 -10.21 1.78
CA LYS A 14 -6.52 -10.78 1.78
C LYS A 14 -5.54 -9.75 1.21
N LEU A 15 -4.33 -9.70 1.77
CA LEU A 15 -3.25 -8.84 1.24
C LEU A 15 -2.99 -9.09 -0.25
N GLY A 16 -3.11 -10.33 -0.72
CA GLY A 16 -2.95 -10.69 -2.13
C GLY A 16 -3.93 -9.96 -3.05
N ASP A 17 -5.16 -9.75 -2.60
CA ASP A 17 -6.21 -9.07 -3.38
C ASP A 17 -5.92 -7.56 -3.53
N LEU A 18 -5.22 -6.98 -2.55
CA LEU A 18 -4.82 -5.58 -2.55
C LEU A 18 -3.40 -5.33 -3.10
N ALA A 19 -2.64 -6.39 -3.39
CA ALA A 19 -1.23 -6.27 -3.73
C ALA A 19 -0.99 -5.35 -4.95
N GLN A 20 -1.81 -5.44 -6.00
CA GLN A 20 -1.68 -4.58 -7.17
C GLN A 20 -2.02 -3.11 -6.86
N ALA A 21 -3.08 -2.86 -6.10
CA ALA A 21 -3.44 -1.50 -5.69
C ALA A 21 -2.33 -0.87 -4.84
N LEU A 22 -1.74 -1.63 -3.92
CA LEU A 22 -0.61 -1.19 -3.12
C LEU A 22 0.63 -0.90 -3.98
N ARG A 23 0.92 -1.70 -5.02
CA ARG A 23 2.01 -1.41 -5.95
C ARG A 23 1.81 -0.09 -6.69
N VAL A 24 0.60 0.15 -7.19
CA VAL A 24 0.27 1.41 -7.88
C VAL A 24 0.36 2.58 -6.90
N ALA A 25 -0.20 2.45 -5.70
CA ALA A 25 -0.16 3.49 -4.68
C ALA A 25 1.28 3.85 -4.27
N LEU A 26 2.16 2.86 -4.13
CA LEU A 26 3.52 3.07 -3.65
C LEU A 26 4.53 3.39 -4.76
N THR A 27 4.31 2.95 -6.00
CA THR A 27 5.31 3.03 -7.08
C THR A 27 4.81 3.69 -8.36
N GLY A 28 3.50 3.94 -8.48
CA GLY A 28 2.87 4.41 -9.72
C GLY A 28 2.86 3.36 -10.84
N ARG A 29 3.23 2.10 -10.56
CA ARG A 29 3.33 1.01 -11.53
C ARG A 29 2.59 -0.24 -11.03
N THR A 30 2.07 -1.03 -11.96
CA THR A 30 1.42 -2.33 -11.65
C THR A 30 2.43 -3.46 -11.45
N ILE A 31 3.65 -3.30 -11.98
CA ILE A 31 4.79 -4.21 -11.82
C ILE A 31 5.88 -3.48 -11.04
N SER A 32 6.37 -4.11 -9.98
CA SER A 32 7.41 -3.61 -9.09
C SER A 32 8.18 -4.79 -8.47
N PRO A 33 9.30 -4.55 -7.76
CA PRO A 33 9.87 -5.51 -6.81
C PRO A 33 8.84 -5.95 -5.76
N SER A 34 9.24 -6.83 -4.84
CA SER A 34 8.32 -7.29 -3.79
C SER A 34 7.79 -6.10 -2.98
N LEU A 35 6.52 -6.19 -2.55
CA LEU A 35 5.90 -5.11 -1.79
C LEU A 35 6.68 -4.81 -0.50
N PHE A 36 7.27 -5.84 0.11
CA PHE A 36 8.10 -5.70 1.31
C PHE A 36 9.40 -4.96 1.05
N GLU A 37 10.08 -5.20 -0.10
CA GLU A 37 11.27 -4.43 -0.49
C GLU A 37 10.91 -2.96 -0.71
N VAL A 38 9.81 -2.69 -1.42
CA VAL A 38 9.35 -1.32 -1.66
C VAL A 38 9.09 -0.59 -0.34
N ILE A 39 8.36 -1.21 0.59
CA ILE A 39 8.08 -0.62 1.91
C ILE A 39 9.37 -0.43 2.72
N ALA A 40 10.30 -1.38 2.67
CA ALA A 40 11.57 -1.28 3.37
C ALA A 40 12.44 -0.13 2.85
N ILE A 41 12.44 0.10 1.53
CA ILE A 41 13.18 1.20 0.88
C ILE A 41 12.54 2.56 1.22
N LEU A 42 11.21 2.66 1.15
CA LEU A 42 10.50 3.91 1.43
C LEU A 42 10.53 4.28 2.92
N GLY A 43 10.51 3.28 3.79
CA GLY A 43 10.29 3.48 5.22
C GLY A 43 8.83 3.78 5.55
N LYS A 44 8.54 3.85 6.85
CA LYS A 44 7.16 3.97 7.38
C LYS A 44 6.46 5.24 6.92
N ASP A 45 7.09 6.41 7.12
CA ASP A 45 6.40 7.69 6.98
C ASP A 45 6.04 7.98 5.51
N GLU A 46 6.97 7.69 4.59
CA GLU A 46 6.73 7.84 3.16
C GLU A 46 5.69 6.82 2.64
N THR A 47 5.74 5.58 3.15
CA THR A 47 4.72 4.57 2.82
C THR A 47 3.32 5.06 3.21
N LEU A 48 3.16 5.58 4.44
CA LEU A 48 1.87 6.09 4.92
C LEU A 48 1.42 7.33 4.13
N ASN A 49 2.33 8.25 3.84
CA ASN A 49 2.04 9.46 3.06
C ASN A 49 1.52 9.11 1.66
N ARG A 50 2.18 8.17 0.95
CA ARG A 50 1.74 7.72 -0.38
C ARG A 50 0.38 7.05 -0.34
N LEU A 51 0.13 6.18 0.64
CA LEU A 51 -1.18 5.53 0.79
C LEU A 51 -2.27 6.56 1.06
N HIS A 52 -2.01 7.57 1.90
CA HIS A 52 -2.96 8.64 2.19
C HIS A 52 -3.31 9.43 0.93
N LEU A 53 -2.31 9.89 0.17
CA LEU A 53 -2.49 10.62 -1.08
C LEU A 53 -3.23 9.76 -2.13
N PHE A 54 -2.90 8.48 -2.22
CA PHE A 54 -3.57 7.56 -3.13
C PHE A 54 -5.05 7.42 -2.79
N CYS A 55 -5.40 7.19 -1.52
CA CYS A 55 -6.78 7.13 -1.05
C CYS A 55 -7.55 8.42 -1.37
N GLN A 56 -6.98 9.59 -1.11
CA GLN A 56 -7.59 10.87 -1.49
C GLN A 56 -7.86 10.93 -3.00
N SER A 57 -6.88 10.54 -3.81
CA SER A 57 -6.97 10.63 -5.27
C SER A 57 -8.06 9.74 -5.89
N ILE A 58 -8.42 8.64 -5.23
CA ILE A 58 -9.50 7.75 -5.68
C ILE A 58 -10.85 8.15 -5.08
N SER A 59 -10.88 8.70 -3.87
CA SER A 59 -12.10 9.24 -3.26
C SER A 59 -12.61 10.52 -3.96
N SER A 60 -11.72 11.33 -4.53
CA SER A 60 -12.09 12.53 -5.29
C SER A 60 -12.50 12.27 -6.75
N ARG A 61 -12.45 11.01 -7.20
CA ARG A 61 -12.84 10.60 -8.57
C ARG A 61 -14.22 9.91 -8.62
N GLY A 62 -14.90 9.82 -7.48
CA GLY A 62 -16.28 9.33 -7.34
C GLY A 62 -17.29 10.46 -7.34
#